data_AF-A0A6N6VMU6-F1
#
_entry.id   AF-A0A6N6VMU6-F1
#
_cell.length_a   1.000
_cell.length_b   1.000
_cell.length_c   1.000
_cell.angle_alpha   90.00
_cell.angle_beta   90.00
_cell.angle_gamma   90.00
#
_symmetry.space_group_name_H-M   'P 1'
#
loop_
_entity.id
_entity.type
_entity.pdbx_description
1 polymer ?
#
loop_
_entity_poly.entity_id
_entity_poly.type
_entity_poly.pdbx_seq_one_letter_code
_entity_poly.pdbx_strand_id
1 'polypeptide(L)'
;MKPKDIQLKLMWRGASQRLAFVETEKMNVYVLQVMSILQQSYCSPNYLYYLLPGEPKTIREADGSKSQVVLVKDGEAFRKLWEDAVQNMEEAIGQLRQVQTYGVTASRFLPYVSMLPAFAAIRALVKALPAERRLGAQRKLRKWYWASVFTSRYSGSVESTSARDFLDLKAWFDDDEAIPGAVSEFERRFRDIDFANETKSGTSIYNGIFNLLAIKGAKDWINGEIPSAEKLDDHHIVPASWGREHLGGSRINTILNRAPLIAETNRHVIGDRLPNQYLPELMTDNGREHVLAILESHLISAHAVDILIRPNFGPGDFDDFIAERRSTILSAIEDLLIKERLDLPLNLRDLDARIEKIELALRKCIDEELAGDASAIPHYVADKVEERIQKAARRQASSGDDDFSRLSRKLEYFDLRELQDLIQAKTLWPLFNESFGSKEGMAIKFGQLAELRNGIRHSRSVSQIALKEGEAAALWFEGCLKTRLATPV
;
A
#
# COMPACT_ATOMS: atom_id res chain seq x y z
N MET A 1 -34.60 21.46 -13.80
CA MET A 1 -35.06 22.75 -13.22
C MET A 1 -34.32 23.87 -13.95
N LYS A 2 -34.96 25.02 -14.20
CA LYS A 2 -34.29 26.28 -14.60
C LYS A 2 -34.40 27.30 -13.46
N PRO A 3 -33.65 27.19 -12.36
CA PRO A 3 -33.60 28.25 -11.37
C PRO A 3 -32.57 29.28 -11.85
N LYS A 4 -32.99 30.54 -11.99
CA LYS A 4 -32.10 31.72 -11.95
C LYS A 4 -30.91 31.68 -12.95
N ASP A 5 -31.20 31.47 -14.24
CA ASP A 5 -30.23 31.49 -15.36
C ASP A 5 -29.11 30.44 -15.35
N ILE A 6 -29.25 29.35 -14.59
CA ILE A 6 -28.32 28.21 -14.64
C ILE A 6 -28.81 27.13 -15.61
N GLN A 7 -27.96 26.78 -16.58
CA GLN A 7 -28.20 25.70 -17.54
C GLN A 7 -27.31 24.49 -17.25
N LEU A 8 -27.60 23.73 -16.19
CA LEU A 8 -26.77 22.59 -15.75
C LEU A 8 -26.45 21.57 -16.86
N LYS A 9 -27.41 21.29 -17.75
CA LYS A 9 -27.18 20.38 -18.89
C LYS A 9 -26.12 20.92 -19.85
N LEU A 10 -26.12 22.22 -20.12
CA LEU A 10 -25.12 22.86 -20.99
C LEU A 10 -23.75 22.90 -20.31
N MET A 11 -23.71 23.26 -19.02
CA MET A 11 -22.49 23.27 -18.22
C MET A 11 -21.85 21.88 -18.13
N TRP A 12 -22.67 20.84 -17.92
CA TRP A 12 -22.20 19.45 -17.94
C TRP A 12 -21.63 19.04 -19.30
N ARG A 13 -22.28 19.41 -20.42
CA ARG A 13 -21.73 19.14 -21.77
C ARG A 13 -20.35 19.77 -21.97
N GLY A 14 -20.10 20.95 -21.40
CA GLY A 14 -18.79 21.60 -21.46
C GLY A 14 -17.73 20.91 -20.59
N ALA A 15 -18.13 20.30 -19.48
CA ALA A 15 -17.22 19.65 -18.53
C ALA A 15 -16.98 18.15 -18.81
N SER A 16 -17.90 17.46 -19.51
CA SER A 16 -17.91 16.00 -19.57
C SER A 16 -16.66 15.40 -20.22
N GLN A 17 -16.08 16.06 -21.21
CA GLN A 17 -14.84 15.60 -21.85
C GLN A 17 -13.64 15.62 -20.90
N ARG A 18 -13.56 16.62 -20.00
CA ARG A 18 -12.47 16.76 -19.02
C ARG A 18 -12.48 15.65 -17.97
N LEU A 19 -13.65 15.08 -17.72
CA LEU A 19 -13.85 14.05 -16.69
C LEU A 19 -14.15 12.66 -17.30
N ALA A 20 -13.91 12.48 -18.60
CA ALA A 20 -14.29 11.28 -19.35
C ALA A 20 -13.56 9.99 -18.93
N PHE A 21 -12.45 10.10 -18.19
CA PHE A 21 -11.73 8.93 -17.66
C PHE A 21 -12.60 8.09 -16.70
N VAL A 22 -13.52 8.71 -15.96
CA VAL A 22 -14.36 8.01 -14.99
C VAL A 22 -15.69 7.64 -15.64
N GLU A 23 -15.85 6.36 -15.93
CA GLU A 23 -17.05 5.83 -16.59
C GLU A 23 -18.20 5.66 -15.58
N THR A 24 -18.96 6.73 -15.36
CA THR A 24 -20.20 6.69 -14.55
C THR A 24 -21.22 7.72 -15.00
N GLU A 25 -22.51 7.36 -14.90
CA GLU A 25 -23.63 8.27 -15.17
C GLU A 25 -23.79 9.37 -14.10
N LYS A 26 -23.09 9.24 -12.96
CA LYS A 26 -23.22 10.14 -11.81
C LYS A 26 -22.25 11.33 -11.80
N MET A 27 -21.38 11.47 -12.81
CA MET A 27 -20.32 12.48 -12.79
C MET A 27 -20.83 13.92 -12.65
N ASN A 28 -21.96 14.25 -13.29
CA ASN A 28 -22.61 15.54 -13.14
C ASN A 28 -23.07 15.80 -11.69
N VAL A 29 -23.55 14.77 -10.98
CA VAL A 29 -23.91 14.85 -9.57
C VAL A 29 -22.67 15.00 -8.70
N TYR A 30 -21.58 14.32 -9.06
CA TYR A 30 -20.31 14.41 -8.33
C TYR A 30 -19.69 15.80 -8.37
N VAL A 31 -19.82 16.54 -9.48
CA VAL A 31 -19.43 17.97 -9.53
C VAL A 31 -20.21 18.77 -8.48
N LEU A 32 -21.53 18.58 -8.40
CA LEU A 32 -22.36 19.25 -7.39
C LEU A 32 -22.02 18.79 -5.96
N GLN A 33 -21.67 17.52 -5.76
CA GLN A 33 -21.23 17.01 -4.46
C GLN A 33 -19.92 17.67 -4.03
N VAL A 34 -18.93 17.82 -4.92
CA VAL A 34 -17.69 18.56 -4.62
C VAL A 34 -18.00 19.99 -4.22
N MET A 35 -18.83 20.70 -4.98
CA MET A 35 -19.29 22.06 -4.62
C MET A 35 -19.90 22.07 -3.22
N SER A 36 -20.79 21.11 -2.93
CA SER A 36 -21.48 21.00 -1.66
C SER A 36 -20.53 20.70 -0.49
N ILE A 37 -19.57 19.79 -0.65
CA ILE A 37 -18.57 19.51 0.39
C ILE A 37 -17.76 20.78 0.69
N LEU A 38 -17.31 21.50 -0.33
CA LEU A 38 -16.50 22.71 -0.15
C LEU A 38 -17.28 23.86 0.48
N GLN A 39 -18.58 23.98 0.20
CA GLN A 39 -19.42 25.08 0.73
C GLN A 39 -20.02 24.79 2.11
N GLN A 40 -20.31 23.53 2.42
CA GLN A 40 -21.08 23.18 3.62
C GLN A 40 -20.64 21.88 4.30
N SER A 41 -19.49 21.30 3.93
CA SER A 41 -18.94 20.06 4.50
C SER A 41 -19.93 18.88 4.49
N TYR A 42 -20.85 18.86 3.52
CA TYR A 42 -21.90 17.86 3.40
C TYR A 42 -22.37 17.73 1.95
N CYS A 43 -22.86 16.56 1.51
CA CYS A 43 -23.13 16.32 0.08
C CYS A 43 -24.28 15.36 -0.26
N SER A 44 -25.23 15.16 0.67
CA SER A 44 -26.42 14.37 0.33
C SER A 44 -27.29 15.09 -0.71
N PRO A 45 -28.03 14.36 -1.56
CA PRO A 45 -28.88 14.95 -2.60
C PRO A 45 -29.82 16.05 -2.09
N ASN A 46 -30.38 15.89 -0.89
CA ASN A 46 -31.27 16.87 -0.26
C ASN A 46 -30.58 18.21 0.05
N TYR A 47 -29.27 18.19 0.25
CA TYR A 47 -28.48 19.38 0.56
C TYR A 47 -27.90 20.07 -0.67
N LEU A 48 -27.89 19.40 -1.84
CA LEU A 48 -27.49 20.02 -3.09
C LEU A 48 -28.45 21.14 -3.52
N TYR A 49 -29.70 21.10 -3.06
CA TYR A 49 -30.69 22.16 -3.27
C TYR A 49 -30.24 23.52 -2.71
N TYR A 50 -29.49 23.53 -1.59
CA TYR A 50 -28.97 24.77 -1.02
C TYR A 50 -27.85 25.42 -1.85
N LEU A 51 -27.38 24.75 -2.91
CA LEU A 51 -26.48 25.37 -3.90
C LEU A 51 -27.22 26.21 -4.93
N LEU A 52 -28.56 26.19 -4.95
CA LEU A 52 -29.31 27.07 -5.84
C LEU A 52 -29.01 28.54 -5.48
N PRO A 53 -28.73 29.41 -6.46
CA PRO A 53 -28.43 30.81 -6.19
C PRO A 53 -29.50 31.48 -5.34
N GLY A 54 -29.12 32.24 -4.33
CA GLY A 54 -30.03 32.97 -3.45
C GLY A 54 -30.93 32.09 -2.58
N GLU A 55 -30.72 30.78 -2.52
CA GLU A 55 -31.54 29.89 -1.71
C GLU A 55 -31.13 29.97 -0.23
N PRO A 56 -32.07 30.28 0.68
CA PRO A 56 -31.76 30.36 2.09
C PRO A 56 -31.65 28.95 2.70
N LYS A 57 -30.56 28.73 3.42
CA LYS A 57 -30.33 27.57 4.27
C LYS A 57 -30.45 27.98 5.72
N THR A 58 -31.35 27.32 6.45
CA THR A 58 -31.47 27.51 7.89
C THR A 58 -30.36 26.76 8.60
N ILE A 59 -29.59 27.47 9.43
CA ILE A 59 -28.55 26.90 10.28
C ILE A 59 -29.01 27.05 11.73
N ARG A 60 -28.69 26.04 12.54
CA ARG A 60 -28.89 26.08 13.99
C ARG A 60 -27.56 26.44 14.64
N GLU A 61 -27.55 27.53 15.39
CA GLU A 61 -26.39 28.01 16.13
C GLU A 61 -26.17 27.18 17.41
N ALA A 62 -25.00 27.34 18.04
CA ALA A 62 -24.64 26.62 19.26
C ALA A 62 -25.58 26.92 20.44
N ASP A 63 -26.17 28.12 20.48
CA ASP A 63 -27.16 28.54 21.48
C ASP A 63 -28.58 28.02 21.17
N GLY A 64 -28.75 27.29 20.07
CA GLY A 64 -30.03 26.75 19.61
C GLY A 64 -30.88 27.71 18.78
N SER A 65 -30.45 28.96 18.58
CA SER A 65 -31.10 29.92 17.69
C SER A 65 -30.99 29.49 16.22
N LYS A 66 -31.83 30.07 15.36
CA LYS A 66 -31.86 29.78 13.92
C LYS A 66 -31.43 31.02 13.14
N SER A 67 -30.42 30.86 12.30
CA SER A 67 -29.97 31.86 11.33
C SER A 67 -30.24 31.38 9.91
N GLN A 68 -30.26 32.30 8.95
CA GLN A 68 -30.33 31.97 7.51
C GLN A 68 -29.00 32.33 6.88
N VAL A 69 -28.45 31.43 6.07
CA VAL A 69 -27.30 31.70 5.22
C VAL A 69 -27.66 31.40 3.77
N VAL A 70 -27.09 32.15 2.84
CA VAL A 70 -27.15 31.84 1.41
C VAL A 70 -25.77 31.33 1.01
N LEU A 71 -25.67 30.05 0.63
CA LEU A 71 -24.38 29.44 0.26
C LEU A 71 -23.87 29.93 -1.09
N VAL A 72 -24.77 30.16 -2.03
CA VAL A 72 -24.44 30.62 -3.39
C VAL A 72 -25.24 31.88 -3.67
N LYS A 73 -24.56 33.02 -3.81
CA LYS A 73 -25.22 34.34 -3.90
C LYS A 73 -26.08 34.48 -5.17
N ASP A 74 -25.50 34.18 -6.32
CA ASP A 74 -26.08 34.43 -7.64
C ASP A 74 -25.59 33.38 -8.66
N GLY A 75 -26.06 33.49 -9.91
CA GLY A 75 -25.69 32.56 -10.98
C GLY A 75 -24.21 32.64 -11.40
N GLU A 76 -23.54 33.77 -11.19
CA GLU A 76 -22.12 33.92 -11.48
C GLU A 76 -21.27 33.16 -10.44
N ALA A 77 -21.59 33.34 -9.15
CA ALA A 77 -21.00 32.56 -8.07
C ALA A 77 -21.18 31.05 -8.29
N PHE A 78 -22.37 30.63 -8.73
CA PHE A 78 -22.60 29.22 -9.06
C PHE A 78 -21.70 28.72 -10.19
N ARG A 79 -21.59 29.45 -11.30
CA ARG A 79 -20.75 29.08 -12.45
C ARG A 79 -19.28 28.98 -12.05
N LYS A 80 -18.80 29.90 -11.21
CA LYS A 80 -17.44 29.84 -10.67
C LYS A 80 -17.22 28.60 -9.81
N LEU A 81 -18.11 28.34 -8.85
CA LEU A 81 -18.02 27.16 -7.99
C LEU A 81 -18.10 25.84 -8.78
N TRP A 82 -18.92 25.80 -9.83
CA TRP A 82 -18.98 24.67 -10.75
C TRP A 82 -17.64 24.44 -11.45
N GLU A 83 -17.06 25.50 -12.03
CA GLU A 83 -15.77 25.41 -12.71
C GLU A 83 -14.65 24.98 -11.76
N ASP A 84 -14.61 25.56 -10.54
CA ASP A 84 -13.67 25.15 -9.49
C ASP A 84 -13.85 23.66 -9.12
N ALA A 85 -15.09 23.18 -9.02
CA ALA A 85 -15.35 21.77 -8.72
C ALA A 85 -14.93 20.85 -9.87
N VAL A 86 -15.19 21.20 -11.13
CA VAL A 86 -14.73 20.45 -12.30
C VAL A 86 -13.20 20.39 -12.33
N GLN A 87 -12.52 21.52 -12.12
CA GLN A 87 -11.06 21.58 -12.05
C GLN A 87 -10.50 20.70 -10.93
N ASN A 88 -11.11 20.73 -9.73
CA ASN A 88 -10.68 19.89 -8.63
C ASN A 88 -10.87 18.39 -8.92
N MET A 89 -11.96 18.01 -9.58
CA MET A 89 -12.19 16.63 -10.01
C MET A 89 -11.21 16.19 -11.10
N GLU A 90 -10.93 17.03 -12.09
CA GLU A 90 -9.96 16.74 -13.16
C GLU A 90 -8.56 16.53 -12.57
N GLU A 91 -8.12 17.43 -11.68
CA GLU A 91 -6.84 17.29 -10.98
C GLU A 91 -6.80 16.04 -10.08
N ALA A 92 -7.91 15.70 -9.42
CA ALA A 92 -8.03 14.48 -8.61
C ALA A 92 -7.91 13.21 -9.47
N ILE A 93 -8.60 13.16 -10.62
CA ILE A 93 -8.50 12.06 -11.59
C ILE A 93 -7.06 11.94 -12.09
N GLY A 94 -6.43 13.07 -12.44
CA GLY A 94 -5.01 13.10 -12.85
C GLY A 94 -4.08 12.54 -11.78
N GLN A 95 -4.34 12.85 -10.51
CA GLN A 95 -3.57 12.33 -9.37
C GLN A 95 -3.78 10.82 -9.16
N LEU A 96 -5.02 10.33 -9.18
CA LEU A 96 -5.32 8.89 -9.06
C LEU A 96 -4.65 8.06 -10.18
N ARG A 97 -4.47 8.65 -11.36
CA ARG A 97 -3.79 8.02 -12.49
C ARG A 97 -2.26 7.96 -12.37
N GLN A 98 -1.68 8.57 -11.34
CA GLN A 98 -0.24 8.45 -11.07
C GLN A 98 0.08 7.06 -10.55
N VAL A 99 0.58 6.21 -11.46
CA VAL A 99 0.85 4.79 -11.19
C VAL A 99 1.73 4.59 -9.97
N GLN A 100 2.77 5.40 -9.78
CA GLN A 100 3.71 5.31 -8.67
C GLN A 100 3.11 5.57 -7.27
N THR A 101 1.88 6.09 -7.22
CA THR A 101 1.24 6.57 -5.98
C THR A 101 -0.10 5.89 -5.70
N TYR A 102 -0.95 5.75 -6.71
CA TYR A 102 -2.32 5.25 -6.56
C TYR A 102 -2.64 4.06 -7.47
N GLY A 103 -1.82 3.81 -8.52
CA GLY A 103 -1.92 2.63 -9.36
C GLY A 103 -3.13 2.55 -10.30
N VAL A 104 -4.00 3.57 -10.37
CA VAL A 104 -5.22 3.50 -11.19
C VAL A 104 -4.90 3.67 -12.67
N THR A 105 -4.82 2.56 -13.39
CA THR A 105 -4.47 2.56 -14.82
C THR A 105 -5.68 2.76 -15.74
N ALA A 106 -6.88 2.36 -15.32
CA ALA A 106 -8.15 2.53 -16.05
C ALA A 106 -9.33 2.79 -15.09
N SER A 107 -10.45 3.30 -15.63
CA SER A 107 -11.71 3.53 -14.90
C SER A 107 -12.12 2.33 -14.04
N ARG A 108 -12.08 1.12 -14.63
CA ARG A 108 -12.47 -0.14 -13.96
C ARG A 108 -11.60 -0.50 -12.74
N PHE A 109 -10.42 0.09 -12.61
CA PHE A 109 -9.50 -0.10 -11.48
C PHE A 109 -9.62 0.98 -10.40
N LEU A 110 -10.57 1.91 -10.53
CA LEU A 110 -10.96 2.77 -9.41
C LEU A 110 -11.59 1.90 -8.32
N PRO A 111 -11.05 1.88 -7.08
CA PRO A 111 -11.65 1.08 -6.00
C PRO A 111 -13.07 1.52 -5.66
N TYR A 112 -13.32 2.84 -5.69
CA TYR A 112 -14.63 3.45 -5.54
C TYR A 112 -14.76 4.72 -6.38
N VAL A 113 -15.57 4.66 -7.42
CA VAL A 113 -15.96 5.86 -8.18
C VAL A 113 -16.71 6.87 -7.29
N SER A 114 -17.47 6.36 -6.30
CA SER A 114 -18.19 7.14 -5.28
C SER A 114 -17.31 7.90 -4.29
N MET A 115 -16.03 7.57 -4.18
CA MET A 115 -15.08 8.26 -3.31
C MET A 115 -14.52 9.54 -3.95
N LEU A 116 -14.63 9.68 -5.26
CA LEU A 116 -14.05 10.79 -6.02
C LEU A 116 -14.47 12.18 -5.52
N PRO A 117 -15.74 12.45 -5.16
CA PRO A 117 -16.12 13.76 -4.63
C PRO A 117 -15.38 14.13 -3.34
N ALA A 118 -15.28 13.19 -2.39
CA ALA A 118 -14.56 13.40 -1.14
C ALA A 118 -13.08 13.64 -1.42
N PHE A 119 -12.45 12.77 -2.23
CA PHE A 119 -11.03 12.90 -2.59
C PHE A 119 -10.72 14.25 -3.24
N ALA A 120 -11.55 14.69 -4.20
CA ALA A 120 -11.37 15.98 -4.87
C ALA A 120 -11.51 17.17 -3.90
N ALA A 121 -12.50 17.13 -3.00
CA ALA A 121 -12.70 18.19 -2.02
C ALA A 121 -11.58 18.24 -0.97
N ILE A 122 -11.15 17.09 -0.44
CA ILE A 122 -10.02 17.02 0.50
C ILE A 122 -8.73 17.51 -0.16
N ARG A 123 -8.50 17.16 -1.43
CA ARG A 123 -7.35 17.66 -2.18
C ARG A 123 -7.37 19.18 -2.31
N ALA A 124 -8.54 19.78 -2.50
CA ALA A 124 -8.69 21.24 -2.50
C ALA A 124 -8.32 21.85 -1.13
N LEU A 125 -8.65 21.19 -0.01
CA LEU A 125 -8.16 21.60 1.32
C LEU A 125 -6.64 21.58 1.38
N VAL A 126 -6.01 20.50 0.92
CA VAL A 126 -4.53 20.39 0.89
C VAL A 126 -3.91 21.52 0.06
N LYS A 127 -4.50 21.86 -1.10
CA LYS A 127 -4.03 22.95 -1.97
C LYS A 127 -4.14 24.33 -1.29
N ALA A 128 -5.15 24.52 -0.44
CA ALA A 128 -5.38 25.76 0.29
C ALA A 128 -4.45 25.96 1.50
N LEU A 129 -3.76 24.92 1.97
CA LEU A 129 -2.79 25.03 3.08
C LEU A 129 -1.56 25.87 2.70
N PRO A 130 -0.87 26.47 3.68
CA PRO A 130 0.48 27.04 3.50
C PRO A 130 1.45 26.02 2.90
N ALA A 131 2.39 26.48 2.06
CA ALA A 131 3.25 25.62 1.24
C ALA A 131 4.02 24.57 2.07
N GLU A 132 4.55 24.98 3.21
CA GLU A 132 5.29 24.17 4.18
C GLU A 132 4.47 23.04 4.81
N ARG A 133 3.14 23.17 4.85
CA ARG A 133 2.22 22.14 5.38
C ARG A 133 1.70 21.16 4.32
N ARG A 134 1.80 21.52 3.03
CA ARG A 134 1.20 20.74 1.93
C ARG A 134 1.79 19.34 1.83
N LEU A 135 3.10 19.18 2.04
CA LEU A 135 3.76 17.88 1.95
C LEU A 135 3.19 16.88 2.97
N GLY A 136 3.12 17.27 4.24
CA GLY A 136 2.56 16.43 5.30
C GLY A 136 1.08 16.09 5.07
N ALA A 137 0.29 17.07 4.62
CA ALA A 137 -1.13 16.85 4.30
C ALA A 137 -1.34 15.93 3.08
N GLN A 138 -0.49 16.00 2.05
CA GLN A 138 -0.52 15.04 0.93
C GLN A 138 -0.23 13.61 1.40
N ARG A 139 0.74 13.42 2.32
CA ARG A 139 1.02 12.10 2.91
C ARG A 139 -0.21 11.54 3.64
N LYS A 140 -0.85 12.36 4.47
CA LYS A 140 -2.10 12.01 5.18
C LYS A 140 -3.25 11.68 4.23
N LEU A 141 -3.45 12.46 3.17
CA LEU A 141 -4.46 12.19 2.13
C LEU A 141 -4.24 10.82 1.47
N ARG A 142 -3.00 10.46 1.12
CA ARG A 142 -2.70 9.13 0.58
C ARG A 142 -2.97 8.01 1.56
N LYS A 143 -2.58 8.19 2.83
CA LYS A 143 -2.81 7.21 3.88
C LYS A 143 -4.31 6.96 4.07
N TRP A 144 -5.11 8.02 4.10
CA TRP A 144 -6.56 7.92 4.11
C TRP A 144 -7.12 7.24 2.85
N TYR A 145 -6.56 7.50 1.67
CA TYR A 145 -7.01 6.84 0.45
C TYR A 145 -6.88 5.31 0.57
N TRP A 146 -5.69 4.83 0.89
CA TRP A 146 -5.44 3.40 1.01
C TRP A 146 -6.20 2.77 2.18
N ALA A 147 -6.31 3.47 3.30
CA ALA A 147 -7.16 3.02 4.41
C ALA A 147 -8.62 2.85 3.96
N SER A 148 -9.17 3.81 3.20
CA SER A 148 -10.54 3.74 2.69
C SER A 148 -10.74 2.56 1.72
N VAL A 149 -9.72 2.25 0.91
CA VAL A 149 -9.73 1.12 -0.03
C VAL A 149 -9.77 -0.21 0.72
N PHE A 150 -8.85 -0.43 1.66
CA PHE A 150 -8.69 -1.71 2.36
C PHE A 150 -9.64 -1.92 3.54
N THR A 151 -10.39 -0.89 3.95
CA THR A 151 -11.52 -1.00 4.89
C THR A 151 -12.88 -1.00 4.20
N SER A 152 -12.91 -1.02 2.86
CA SER A 152 -14.16 -0.97 2.07
C SER A 152 -15.10 0.17 2.48
N ARG A 153 -14.52 1.33 2.84
CA ARG A 153 -15.21 2.44 3.52
C ARG A 153 -16.36 3.06 2.74
N TYR A 154 -16.28 3.04 1.41
CA TYR A 154 -17.26 3.65 0.51
C TYR A 154 -18.28 2.65 -0.08
N SER A 155 -18.40 1.46 0.52
CA SER A 155 -19.39 0.44 0.14
C SER A 155 -20.85 0.84 0.44
N GLY A 156 -21.07 1.78 1.38
CA GLY A 156 -22.38 2.25 1.77
C GLY A 156 -22.34 3.62 2.45
N SER A 157 -23.51 4.26 2.60
CA SER A 157 -23.66 5.59 3.25
C SER A 157 -22.67 6.65 2.73
N VAL A 158 -22.42 6.65 1.41
CA VAL A 158 -21.34 7.40 0.76
C VAL A 158 -21.34 8.88 1.14
N GLU A 159 -22.49 9.53 1.18
CA GLU A 159 -22.57 10.98 1.38
C GLU A 159 -22.26 11.39 2.83
N SER A 160 -22.69 10.60 3.82
CA SER A 160 -22.34 10.85 5.23
C SER A 160 -20.89 10.46 5.52
N THR A 161 -20.39 9.39 4.90
CA THR A 161 -18.98 9.01 4.95
C THR A 161 -18.09 10.11 4.37
N SER A 162 -18.43 10.64 3.19
CA SER A 162 -17.69 11.73 2.53
C SER A 162 -17.63 12.99 3.40
N ALA A 163 -18.77 13.37 4.01
CA ALA A 163 -18.84 14.52 4.91
C ALA A 163 -17.96 14.33 6.15
N ARG A 164 -18.02 13.15 6.78
CA ARG A 164 -17.21 12.81 7.94
C ARG A 164 -15.73 12.81 7.59
N ASP A 165 -15.34 12.14 6.51
CA ASP A 165 -13.94 12.07 6.08
C ASP A 165 -13.36 13.45 5.77
N PHE A 166 -14.14 14.33 5.15
CA PHE A 166 -13.71 15.71 4.89
C PHE A 166 -13.40 16.46 6.18
N LEU A 167 -14.24 16.32 7.21
CA LEU A 167 -14.04 16.95 8.52
C LEU A 167 -12.88 16.31 9.30
N ASP A 168 -12.82 14.99 9.33
CA ASP A 168 -11.77 14.23 10.02
C ASP A 168 -10.39 14.56 9.44
N LEU A 169 -10.25 14.62 8.12
CA LEU A 169 -8.98 14.99 7.48
C LEU A 169 -8.63 16.46 7.66
N LYS A 170 -9.63 17.36 7.66
CA LYS A 170 -9.39 18.76 7.97
C LYS A 170 -8.80 18.89 9.37
N ALA A 171 -9.39 18.23 10.36
CA ALA A 171 -8.87 18.20 11.73
C ALA A 171 -7.49 17.56 11.78
N TRP A 172 -7.30 16.43 11.11
CA TRP A 172 -6.01 15.72 11.10
C TRP A 172 -4.91 16.55 10.45
N PHE A 173 -5.19 17.38 9.44
CA PHE A 173 -4.16 18.25 8.87
C PHE A 173 -3.63 19.27 9.89
N ASP A 174 -4.46 19.72 10.83
CA ASP A 174 -4.12 20.69 11.89
C ASP A 174 -3.53 20.03 13.16
N ASP A 175 -3.93 18.80 13.48
CA ASP A 175 -3.50 18.07 14.67
C ASP A 175 -3.08 16.64 14.30
N ASP A 176 -1.80 16.29 14.51
CA ASP A 176 -1.26 14.97 14.22
C ASP A 176 -1.93 13.84 15.04
N GLU A 177 -2.47 14.18 16.23
CA GLU A 177 -3.16 13.23 17.12
C GLU A 177 -4.62 12.96 16.71
N ALA A 178 -5.20 13.81 15.85
CA ALA A 178 -6.57 13.67 15.36
C ALA A 178 -6.68 12.64 14.21
N ILE A 179 -6.09 11.45 14.40
CA ILE A 179 -6.04 10.39 13.39
C ILE A 179 -7.46 9.91 13.04
N PRO A 180 -7.87 9.93 11.76
CA PRO A 180 -9.19 9.48 11.34
C PRO A 180 -9.40 8.00 11.68
N GLY A 181 -10.61 7.67 12.13
CA GLY A 181 -10.94 6.29 12.53
C GLY A 181 -10.67 5.24 11.44
N ALA A 182 -10.84 5.60 10.16
CA ALA A 182 -10.52 4.71 9.02
C ALA A 182 -9.04 4.34 8.96
N VAL A 183 -8.16 5.32 9.22
CA VAL A 183 -6.71 5.12 9.21
C VAL A 183 -6.30 4.22 10.37
N SER A 184 -6.77 4.54 11.59
CA SER A 184 -6.48 3.73 12.78
C SER A 184 -7.01 2.30 12.65
N GLU A 185 -8.19 2.11 12.04
CA GLU A 185 -8.73 0.78 11.77
C GLU A 185 -7.84 0.00 10.80
N PHE A 186 -7.45 0.62 9.69
CA PHE A 186 -6.59 -0.01 8.69
C PHE A 186 -5.24 -0.43 9.29
N GLU A 187 -4.56 0.46 10.02
CA GLU A 187 -3.27 0.16 10.66
C GLU A 187 -3.36 -1.02 11.64
N ARG A 188 -4.46 -1.13 12.38
CA ARG A 188 -4.67 -2.22 13.33
C ARG A 188 -5.03 -3.54 12.66
N ARG A 189 -5.79 -3.50 11.55
CA ARG A 189 -6.48 -4.68 10.99
C ARG A 189 -6.01 -5.11 9.61
N PHE A 190 -5.00 -4.46 9.01
CA PHE A 190 -4.56 -4.82 7.65
C PHE A 190 -4.13 -6.30 7.52
N ARG A 191 -3.63 -6.91 8.61
CA ARG A 191 -3.27 -8.34 8.65
C ARG A 191 -4.48 -9.27 8.61
N ASP A 192 -5.67 -8.78 8.97
CA ASP A 192 -6.92 -9.54 9.04
C ASP A 192 -7.75 -9.46 7.76
N ILE A 193 -7.24 -8.79 6.71
CA ILE A 193 -7.97 -8.66 5.44
C ILE A 193 -8.18 -10.05 4.83
N ASP A 194 -9.44 -10.36 4.54
CA ASP A 194 -9.88 -11.64 3.99
C ASP A 194 -9.75 -11.67 2.46
N PHE A 195 -8.52 -11.72 1.98
CA PHE A 195 -8.24 -11.83 0.54
C PHE A 195 -8.77 -13.13 -0.07
N ALA A 196 -8.94 -14.21 0.72
CA ALA A 196 -9.42 -15.49 0.22
C ALA A 196 -10.86 -15.37 -0.32
N ASN A 197 -11.71 -14.56 0.34
CA ASN A 197 -13.09 -14.33 -0.09
C ASN A 197 -13.28 -13.14 -1.04
N GLU A 198 -12.22 -12.36 -1.32
CA GLU A 198 -12.22 -11.32 -2.36
C GLU A 198 -12.17 -11.96 -3.76
N THR A 199 -13.32 -12.43 -4.23
CA THR A 199 -13.47 -13.19 -5.49
C THR A 199 -14.12 -12.42 -6.63
N LYS A 200 -14.68 -11.24 -6.33
CA LYS A 200 -15.42 -10.44 -7.30
C LYS A 200 -14.52 -9.33 -7.86
N SER A 201 -14.24 -9.41 -9.15
CA SER A 201 -13.54 -8.34 -9.86
C SER A 201 -14.26 -6.99 -9.70
N GLY A 202 -13.49 -5.93 -9.50
CA GLY A 202 -14.01 -4.56 -9.34
C GLY A 202 -14.46 -4.20 -7.93
N THR A 203 -14.35 -5.08 -6.93
CA THR A 203 -14.47 -4.63 -5.52
C THR A 203 -13.30 -3.73 -5.15
N SER A 204 -13.47 -2.96 -4.08
CA SER A 204 -12.45 -2.02 -3.62
C SER A 204 -11.13 -2.69 -3.30
N ILE A 205 -11.15 -3.79 -2.54
CA ILE A 205 -9.94 -4.51 -2.16
C ILE A 205 -9.31 -5.16 -3.39
N TYR A 206 -10.11 -5.77 -4.26
CA TYR A 206 -9.64 -6.35 -5.52
C TYR A 206 -8.88 -5.33 -6.39
N ASN A 207 -9.50 -4.18 -6.64
CA ASN A 207 -8.88 -3.08 -7.37
C ASN A 207 -7.69 -2.49 -6.62
N GLY A 208 -7.74 -2.44 -5.28
CA GLY A 208 -6.61 -2.04 -4.44
C GLY A 208 -5.37 -2.91 -4.66
N ILE A 209 -5.55 -4.24 -4.75
CA ILE A 209 -4.45 -5.16 -5.06
C ILE A 209 -3.94 -4.94 -6.49
N PHE A 210 -4.82 -4.84 -7.49
CA PHE A 210 -4.38 -4.55 -8.87
C PHE A 210 -3.60 -3.24 -8.99
N ASN A 211 -4.02 -2.21 -8.26
CA ASN A 211 -3.33 -0.94 -8.19
C ASN A 211 -1.94 -1.08 -7.52
N LEU A 212 -1.81 -1.90 -6.47
CA LEU A 212 -0.50 -2.21 -5.88
C LEU A 212 0.41 -2.99 -6.84
N LEU A 213 -0.13 -3.91 -7.64
CA LEU A 213 0.62 -4.62 -8.67
C LEU A 213 1.11 -3.66 -9.75
N ALA A 214 0.29 -2.70 -10.16
CA ALA A 214 0.69 -1.62 -11.07
C ALA A 214 1.80 -0.75 -10.46
N ILE A 215 1.70 -0.40 -9.17
CA ILE A 215 2.75 0.33 -8.42
C ILE A 215 4.08 -0.45 -8.41
N LYS A 216 4.01 -1.77 -8.25
CA LYS A 216 5.16 -2.68 -8.30
C LYS A 216 5.71 -2.91 -9.71
N GLY A 217 5.05 -2.36 -10.73
CA GLY A 217 5.47 -2.50 -12.12
C GLY A 217 5.30 -3.93 -12.64
N ALA A 218 4.19 -4.59 -12.29
CA ALA A 218 3.86 -5.93 -12.76
C ALA A 218 4.00 -6.04 -14.29
N LYS A 219 4.98 -6.83 -14.74
CA LYS A 219 5.30 -7.04 -16.16
C LYS A 219 4.56 -8.24 -16.74
N ASP A 220 4.14 -8.17 -17.99
CA ASP A 220 3.62 -9.33 -18.67
C ASP A 220 4.67 -10.45 -18.72
N TRP A 221 4.22 -11.70 -18.54
CA TRP A 221 5.13 -12.83 -18.37
C TRP A 221 5.80 -13.27 -19.67
N ILE A 222 5.29 -12.86 -20.83
CA ILE A 222 5.82 -13.29 -22.14
C ILE A 222 6.67 -12.19 -22.75
N ASN A 223 6.14 -10.96 -22.83
CA ASN A 223 6.89 -9.87 -23.47
C ASN A 223 7.76 -9.05 -22.49
N GLY A 224 7.59 -9.22 -21.18
CA GLY A 224 8.38 -8.52 -20.16
C GLY A 224 8.09 -7.02 -20.02
N GLU A 225 7.06 -6.51 -20.70
CA GLU A 225 6.63 -5.10 -20.66
C GLU A 225 5.52 -4.89 -19.63
N ILE A 226 5.39 -3.66 -19.12
CA ILE A 226 4.25 -3.31 -18.26
C ILE A 226 3.01 -3.16 -19.15
N PRO A 227 1.93 -3.94 -18.92
CA PRO A 227 0.73 -3.87 -19.73
C PRO A 227 0.11 -2.47 -19.74
N SER A 228 -0.28 -1.98 -20.92
CA SER A 228 -1.14 -0.81 -21.00
C SER A 228 -2.55 -1.15 -20.49
N ALA A 229 -3.22 -0.16 -19.89
CA ALA A 229 -4.50 -0.36 -19.22
C ALA A 229 -5.61 -0.92 -20.14
N GLU A 230 -5.55 -0.62 -21.43
CA GLU A 230 -6.51 -1.09 -22.45
C GLU A 230 -6.32 -2.57 -22.80
N LYS A 231 -5.08 -3.07 -22.71
CA LYS A 231 -4.72 -4.46 -23.05
C LYS A 231 -4.78 -5.41 -21.85
N LEU A 232 -4.88 -4.85 -20.64
CA LEU A 232 -4.79 -5.57 -19.38
C LEU A 232 -6.01 -6.45 -19.19
N ASP A 233 -5.75 -7.75 -19.11
CA ASP A 233 -6.68 -8.82 -18.81
C ASP A 233 -6.34 -9.40 -17.44
N ASP A 234 -7.34 -10.05 -16.86
CA ASP A 234 -7.28 -10.53 -15.49
C ASP A 234 -7.11 -12.05 -15.51
N HIS A 235 -5.86 -12.50 -15.41
CA HIS A 235 -5.43 -13.88 -15.59
C HIS A 235 -5.56 -14.67 -14.28
N HIS A 236 -6.11 -15.89 -14.37
CA HIS A 236 -6.04 -16.86 -13.28
C HIS A 236 -4.70 -17.62 -13.35
N ILE A 237 -3.86 -17.44 -12.33
CA ILE A 237 -2.52 -18.07 -12.27
C ILE A 237 -2.68 -19.60 -12.35
N VAL A 238 -3.52 -20.17 -11.49
CA VAL A 238 -4.06 -21.54 -11.61
C VAL A 238 -5.41 -21.46 -12.30
N PRO A 239 -5.63 -22.16 -13.43
CA PRO A 239 -6.77 -21.94 -14.31
C PRO A 239 -8.11 -22.29 -13.65
N ALA A 240 -9.15 -21.53 -14.01
CA ALA A 240 -10.50 -21.72 -13.50
C ALA A 240 -11.09 -23.11 -13.83
N SER A 241 -10.70 -23.69 -14.97
CA SER A 241 -11.09 -25.05 -15.37
C SER A 241 -10.65 -26.09 -14.33
N TRP A 242 -9.38 -26.07 -13.94
CA TRP A 242 -8.82 -26.95 -12.91
C TRP A 242 -9.52 -26.74 -11.57
N GLY A 243 -9.73 -25.49 -11.16
CA GLY A 243 -10.40 -25.20 -9.89
C GLY A 243 -11.85 -25.66 -9.83
N ARG A 244 -12.59 -25.68 -10.94
CA ARG A 244 -13.96 -26.22 -10.97
C ARG A 244 -14.01 -27.73 -10.73
N GLU A 245 -12.96 -28.45 -11.12
CA GLU A 245 -12.87 -29.91 -10.96
C GLU A 245 -12.31 -30.31 -9.59
N HIS A 246 -11.34 -29.55 -9.08
CA HIS A 246 -10.56 -29.93 -7.90
C HIS A 246 -10.91 -29.16 -6.63
N LEU A 247 -11.59 -28.01 -6.74
CA LEU A 247 -11.95 -27.15 -5.62
C LEU A 247 -13.47 -26.95 -5.54
N GLY A 248 -13.96 -26.77 -4.31
CA GLY A 248 -15.36 -26.38 -4.07
C GLY A 248 -15.57 -24.86 -4.16
N GLY A 249 -16.69 -24.45 -4.78
CA GLY A 249 -17.19 -23.08 -4.73
C GLY A 249 -16.37 -22.08 -5.57
N SER A 250 -16.28 -20.84 -5.09
CA SER A 250 -15.63 -19.72 -5.78
C SER A 250 -14.15 -19.53 -5.42
N ARG A 251 -13.54 -20.47 -4.66
CA ARG A 251 -12.16 -20.35 -4.14
C ARG A 251 -11.12 -20.06 -5.22
N ILE A 252 -11.28 -20.66 -6.41
CA ILE A 252 -10.36 -20.45 -7.54
C ILE A 252 -10.33 -18.99 -8.02
N ASN A 253 -11.37 -18.21 -7.74
CA ASN A 253 -11.51 -16.82 -8.18
C ASN A 253 -10.96 -15.78 -7.18
N THR A 254 -10.36 -16.21 -6.07
CA THR A 254 -9.73 -15.29 -5.11
C THR A 254 -8.73 -14.37 -5.80
N ILE A 255 -8.67 -13.10 -5.38
CA ILE A 255 -7.66 -12.12 -5.82
C ILE A 255 -6.22 -12.63 -5.66
N LEU A 256 -5.97 -13.56 -4.74
CA LEU A 256 -4.67 -14.19 -4.55
C LEU A 256 -4.26 -15.04 -5.77
N ASN A 257 -5.21 -15.61 -6.52
CA ASN A 257 -4.98 -16.38 -7.73
C ASN A 257 -5.03 -15.53 -9.02
N ARG A 258 -4.88 -14.21 -8.93
CA ARG A 258 -5.06 -13.28 -10.05
C ARG A 258 -3.79 -12.49 -10.35
N ALA A 259 -3.56 -12.23 -11.64
CA ALA A 259 -2.43 -11.46 -12.13
C ALA A 259 -2.83 -10.60 -13.36
N PRO A 260 -2.35 -9.34 -13.46
CA PRO A 260 -2.57 -8.51 -14.64
C PRO A 260 -1.63 -8.93 -15.78
N LEU A 261 -2.18 -9.54 -16.83
CA LEU A 261 -1.43 -9.91 -18.05
C LEU A 261 -2.08 -9.29 -19.27
N ILE A 262 -1.42 -9.26 -20.43
CA ILE A 262 -2.11 -8.88 -21.66
C ILE A 262 -3.04 -10.00 -22.12
N ALA A 263 -4.12 -9.65 -22.81
CA ALA A 263 -5.10 -10.62 -23.31
C ALA A 263 -4.48 -11.72 -24.20
N GLU A 264 -3.45 -11.39 -24.99
CA GLU A 264 -2.72 -12.36 -25.82
C GLU A 264 -2.01 -13.42 -24.97
N THR A 265 -1.21 -12.99 -23.99
CA THR A 265 -0.54 -13.86 -23.02
C THR A 265 -1.55 -14.73 -22.27
N ASN A 266 -2.60 -14.11 -21.71
CA ASN A 266 -3.62 -14.82 -20.92
C ASN A 266 -4.35 -15.89 -21.75
N ARG A 267 -4.89 -15.50 -22.92
CA ARG A 267 -5.86 -16.32 -23.66
C ARG A 267 -5.24 -17.22 -24.73
N HIS A 268 -4.08 -16.84 -25.27
CA HIS A 268 -3.50 -17.52 -26.44
C HIS A 268 -2.17 -18.22 -26.13
N VAL A 269 -1.38 -17.71 -25.18
CA VAL A 269 -0.07 -18.31 -24.83
C VAL A 269 -0.15 -19.24 -23.63
N ILE A 270 -0.76 -18.79 -22.52
CA ILE A 270 -0.91 -19.61 -21.31
C ILE A 270 -2.17 -20.47 -21.42
N GLY A 271 -3.32 -19.83 -21.66
CA GLY A 271 -4.61 -20.51 -21.76
C GLY A 271 -5.00 -21.22 -20.46
N ASP A 272 -5.57 -22.42 -20.59
CA ASP A 272 -6.00 -23.26 -19.46
C ASP A 272 -4.89 -24.18 -18.91
N ARG A 273 -3.61 -23.93 -19.25
CA ARG A 273 -2.49 -24.76 -18.77
C ARG A 273 -2.23 -24.53 -17.28
N LEU A 274 -1.82 -25.57 -16.58
CA LEU A 274 -1.40 -25.46 -15.18
C LEU A 274 -0.01 -24.81 -15.05
N PRO A 275 0.27 -24.09 -13.95
CA PRO A 275 1.59 -23.50 -13.69
C PRO A 275 2.75 -24.48 -13.78
N ASN A 276 2.59 -25.71 -13.30
CA ASN A 276 3.61 -26.75 -13.39
C ASN A 276 3.87 -27.26 -14.82
N GLN A 277 3.09 -26.82 -15.80
CA GLN A 277 3.31 -27.10 -17.22
C GLN A 277 4.01 -25.92 -17.90
N TYR A 278 3.46 -24.70 -17.78
CA TYR A 278 3.96 -23.56 -18.54
C TYR A 278 5.17 -22.85 -17.89
N LEU A 279 5.28 -22.83 -16.55
CA LEU A 279 6.40 -22.12 -15.89
C LEU A 279 7.75 -22.80 -16.12
N PRO A 280 7.88 -24.15 -16.08
CA PRO A 280 9.15 -24.80 -16.40
C PRO A 280 9.63 -24.54 -17.82
N GLU A 281 8.71 -24.51 -18.80
CA GLU A 281 9.02 -24.14 -20.19
C GLU A 281 9.55 -22.70 -20.25
N LEU A 282 8.83 -21.74 -19.65
CA LEU A 282 9.25 -20.34 -19.62
C LEU A 282 10.63 -20.15 -18.99
N MET A 283 10.93 -20.87 -17.90
CA MET A 283 12.23 -20.81 -17.24
C MET A 283 13.36 -21.43 -18.06
N THR A 284 13.05 -22.49 -18.80
CA THR A 284 14.02 -23.15 -19.68
C THR A 284 14.37 -22.24 -20.85
N ASP A 285 13.38 -21.58 -21.44
CA ASP A 285 13.54 -20.76 -22.63
C ASP A 285 14.13 -19.37 -22.34
N ASN A 286 13.82 -18.78 -21.18
CA ASN A 286 14.14 -17.39 -20.86
C ASN A 286 15.12 -17.23 -19.67
N GLY A 287 15.49 -18.34 -19.03
CA GLY A 287 16.32 -18.34 -17.83
C GLY A 287 15.49 -18.14 -16.55
N ARG A 288 15.69 -19.06 -15.58
CA ARG A 288 14.94 -19.07 -14.32
C ARG A 288 15.00 -17.76 -13.55
N GLU A 289 16.17 -17.16 -13.40
CA GLU A 289 16.32 -15.90 -12.64
C GLU A 289 15.52 -14.75 -13.26
N HIS A 290 15.47 -14.68 -14.60
CA HIS A 290 14.72 -13.65 -15.30
C HIS A 290 13.21 -13.80 -15.10
N VAL A 291 12.71 -15.03 -15.23
CA VAL A 291 11.29 -15.34 -14.99
C VAL A 291 10.90 -15.08 -13.53
N LEU A 292 11.76 -15.45 -12.58
CA LEU A 292 11.54 -15.17 -11.15
C LEU A 292 11.44 -13.66 -10.89
N ALA A 293 12.30 -12.84 -11.50
CA ALA A 293 12.23 -11.39 -11.35
C ALA A 293 10.92 -10.80 -11.92
N ILE A 294 10.42 -11.33 -13.03
CA ILE A 294 9.11 -10.95 -13.57
C ILE A 294 8.00 -11.34 -12.59
N LEU A 295 7.99 -12.57 -12.10
CA LEU A 295 6.98 -13.06 -11.16
C LEU A 295 7.02 -12.29 -9.81
N GLU A 296 8.21 -11.86 -9.35
CA GLU A 296 8.36 -11.02 -8.16
C GLU A 296 7.70 -9.64 -8.34
N SER A 297 7.66 -9.08 -9.56
CA SER A 297 6.91 -7.84 -9.84
C SER A 297 5.39 -8.01 -9.65
N HIS A 298 4.91 -9.26 -9.72
CA HIS A 298 3.55 -9.61 -9.39
C HIS A 298 3.38 -9.92 -7.90
N LEU A 299 4.41 -9.84 -7.06
CA LEU A 299 4.47 -10.33 -5.67
C LEU A 299 4.49 -11.87 -5.56
N ILE A 300 4.86 -12.59 -6.61
CA ILE A 300 4.94 -14.06 -6.58
C ILE A 300 6.39 -14.38 -6.19
N SER A 301 6.60 -14.82 -4.95
CA SER A 301 7.94 -15.14 -4.45
C SER A 301 8.52 -16.38 -5.14
N ALA A 302 9.84 -16.56 -5.06
CA ALA A 302 10.48 -17.80 -5.50
C ALA A 302 9.89 -19.04 -4.80
N HIS A 303 9.50 -18.91 -3.52
CA HIS A 303 8.84 -19.99 -2.79
C HIS A 303 7.45 -20.32 -3.37
N ALA A 304 6.65 -19.31 -3.70
CA ALA A 304 5.37 -19.50 -4.39
C ALA A 304 5.56 -20.22 -5.73
N VAL A 305 6.60 -19.86 -6.47
CA VAL A 305 6.95 -20.52 -7.73
C VAL A 305 7.32 -21.98 -7.52
N ASP A 306 8.12 -22.31 -6.49
CA ASP A 306 8.49 -23.69 -6.18
C ASP A 306 7.28 -24.56 -5.82
N ILE A 307 6.25 -23.98 -5.18
CA ILE A 307 4.96 -24.64 -4.95
C ILE A 307 4.22 -24.87 -6.28
N LEU A 308 4.12 -23.82 -7.10
CA LEU A 308 3.39 -23.84 -8.38
C LEU A 308 3.95 -24.86 -9.39
N ILE A 309 5.25 -25.16 -9.35
CA ILE A 309 5.90 -26.08 -10.29
C ILE A 309 5.99 -27.53 -9.81
N ARG A 310 5.36 -27.89 -8.68
CA ARG A 310 5.36 -29.27 -8.18
C ARG A 310 4.76 -30.23 -9.24
N PRO A 311 5.41 -31.38 -9.55
CA PRO A 311 4.97 -32.27 -10.64
C PRO A 311 3.52 -32.78 -10.53
N ASN A 312 3.02 -32.96 -9.30
CA ASN A 312 1.65 -33.42 -9.03
C ASN A 312 0.82 -32.33 -8.32
N PHE A 313 0.82 -31.12 -8.87
CA PHE A 313 0.11 -29.97 -8.28
C PHE A 313 -1.36 -30.31 -7.99
N GLY A 314 -1.73 -30.27 -6.71
CA GLY A 314 -3.06 -30.61 -6.20
C GLY A 314 -3.70 -29.50 -5.36
N PRO A 315 -4.90 -29.74 -4.79
CA PRO A 315 -5.59 -28.79 -3.91
C PRO A 315 -4.74 -28.31 -2.72
N GLY A 316 -3.92 -29.19 -2.13
CA GLY A 316 -3.01 -28.81 -1.05
C GLY A 316 -1.93 -27.82 -1.49
N ASP A 317 -1.36 -28.02 -2.68
CA ASP A 317 -0.37 -27.10 -3.25
C ASP A 317 -1.00 -25.76 -3.63
N PHE A 318 -2.25 -25.76 -4.07
CA PHE A 318 -3.02 -24.53 -4.26
C PHE A 318 -3.16 -23.76 -2.94
N ASP A 319 -3.49 -24.44 -1.84
CA ASP A 319 -3.63 -23.80 -0.53
C ASP A 319 -2.29 -23.26 0.01
N ASP A 320 -1.20 -24.02 -0.18
CA ASP A 320 0.17 -23.55 0.11
C ASP A 320 0.50 -22.29 -0.70
N PHE A 321 0.19 -22.28 -2.01
CA PHE A 321 0.43 -21.13 -2.89
C PHE A 321 -0.37 -19.91 -2.43
N ILE A 322 -1.66 -20.08 -2.14
CA ILE A 322 -2.54 -19.00 -1.67
C ILE A 322 -2.05 -18.42 -0.33
N ALA A 323 -1.55 -19.26 0.58
CA ALA A 323 -0.99 -18.81 1.85
C ALA A 323 0.29 -17.96 1.65
N GLU A 324 1.23 -18.42 0.84
CA GLU A 324 2.46 -17.67 0.52
C GLU A 324 2.15 -16.35 -0.21
N ARG A 325 1.20 -16.42 -1.14
CA ARG A 325 0.73 -15.27 -1.91
C ARG A 325 0.05 -14.22 -1.03
N ARG A 326 -0.70 -14.64 -0.03
CA ARG A 326 -1.27 -13.74 0.99
C ARG A 326 -0.15 -13.07 1.80
N SER A 327 0.87 -13.82 2.21
CA SER A 327 2.01 -13.31 2.98
C SER A 327 2.77 -12.20 2.23
N THR A 328 3.08 -12.44 0.96
CA THR A 328 3.78 -11.48 0.09
C THR A 328 2.96 -10.21 -0.17
N ILE A 329 1.64 -10.34 -0.39
CA ILE A 329 0.73 -9.19 -0.52
C ILE A 329 0.64 -8.38 0.78
N LEU A 330 0.48 -9.04 1.92
CA LEU A 330 0.45 -8.36 3.22
C LEU A 330 1.76 -7.63 3.51
N SER A 331 2.90 -8.23 3.19
CA SER A 331 4.21 -7.59 3.32
C SER A 331 4.31 -6.35 2.43
N ALA A 332 3.81 -6.42 1.19
CA ALA A 332 3.77 -5.27 0.30
C ALA A 332 2.86 -4.14 0.83
N ILE A 333 1.70 -4.48 1.41
CA ILE A 333 0.81 -3.51 2.07
C ILE A 333 1.51 -2.86 3.26
N GLU A 334 2.13 -3.65 4.13
CA GLU A 334 2.86 -3.16 5.28
C GLU A 334 3.97 -2.20 4.87
N ASP A 335 4.81 -2.62 3.92
CA ASP A 335 5.95 -1.83 3.48
C ASP A 335 5.54 -0.55 2.75
N LEU A 336 4.64 -0.66 1.77
CA LEU A 336 4.29 0.48 0.92
C LEU A 336 3.36 1.46 1.65
N LEU A 337 2.41 0.94 2.43
CA LEU A 337 1.27 1.71 2.94
C LEU A 337 1.38 2.02 4.43
N ILE A 338 1.74 1.04 5.27
CA ILE A 338 1.83 1.22 6.73
C ILE A 338 3.13 1.90 7.12
N LYS A 339 4.27 1.45 6.57
CA LYS A 339 5.59 2.07 6.72
C LYS A 339 5.79 3.26 5.77
N GLU A 340 4.79 3.57 4.95
CA GLU A 340 4.73 4.76 4.07
C GLU A 340 5.87 4.88 3.05
N ARG A 341 6.46 3.76 2.62
CA ARG A 341 7.58 3.74 1.67
C ARG A 341 7.21 4.16 0.24
N LEU A 342 5.93 4.39 -0.06
CA LEU A 342 5.50 4.97 -1.33
C LEU A 342 6.13 6.35 -1.61
N ASP A 343 6.60 7.08 -0.60
CA ASP A 343 7.26 8.38 -0.82
C ASP A 343 8.70 8.25 -1.34
N LEU A 344 9.30 7.06 -1.24
CA LEU A 344 10.67 6.84 -1.68
C LEU A 344 10.72 6.62 -3.20
N PRO A 345 11.75 7.15 -3.90
CA PRO A 345 12.11 6.70 -5.24
C PRO A 345 12.24 5.18 -5.32
N LEU A 346 11.88 4.56 -6.45
CA LEU A 346 11.88 3.09 -6.61
C LEU A 346 13.20 2.44 -6.19
N ASN A 347 14.33 3.01 -6.61
CA ASN A 347 15.66 2.52 -6.22
C ASN A 347 15.88 2.57 -4.71
N LEU A 348 15.37 3.59 -4.01
CA LEU A 348 15.48 3.67 -2.55
C LEU A 348 14.50 2.71 -1.85
N ARG A 349 13.34 2.41 -2.44
CA ARG A 349 12.43 1.37 -1.93
C ARG A 349 13.09 0.00 -1.99
N ASP A 350 13.73 -0.33 -3.11
CA ASP A 350 14.43 -1.61 -3.29
C ASP A 350 15.59 -1.74 -2.31
N LEU A 351 16.34 -0.67 -2.08
CA LEU A 351 17.40 -0.64 -1.07
C LEU A 351 16.87 -0.78 0.35
N ASP A 352 15.79 -0.10 0.73
CA ASP A 352 15.21 -0.26 2.07
C ASP A 352 14.72 -1.69 2.31
N ALA A 353 14.09 -2.30 1.30
CA ALA A 353 13.65 -3.69 1.35
C ALA A 353 14.83 -4.66 1.51
N ARG A 354 15.96 -4.41 0.82
CA ARG A 354 17.20 -5.17 1.00
C ARG A 354 17.78 -5.00 2.41
N ILE A 355 17.82 -3.77 2.92
CA ILE A 355 18.29 -3.49 4.29
C ILE A 355 17.43 -4.22 5.32
N GLU A 356 16.10 -4.23 5.15
CA GLU A 356 15.20 -4.97 6.03
C GLU A 356 15.42 -6.49 5.96
N LYS A 357 15.60 -7.06 4.77
CA LYS A 357 15.97 -8.48 4.62
C LYS A 357 17.28 -8.80 5.35
N ILE A 358 18.27 -7.90 5.28
CA ILE A 358 19.54 -8.04 6.02
C ILE A 358 19.31 -7.95 7.54
N GLU A 359 18.53 -6.99 8.03
CA GLU A 359 18.20 -6.87 9.47
C GLU A 359 17.53 -8.15 10.00
N LEU A 360 16.57 -8.71 9.25
CA LEU A 360 15.90 -9.96 9.60
C LEU A 360 16.85 -11.16 9.57
N ALA A 361 17.70 -11.26 8.55
CA ALA A 361 18.68 -12.33 8.43
C ALA A 361 19.78 -12.25 9.51
N LEU A 362 20.18 -11.04 9.92
CA LEU A 362 21.08 -10.83 11.06
C LEU A 362 20.45 -11.33 12.36
N ARG A 363 19.19 -11.00 12.62
CA ARG A 363 18.45 -11.50 13.80
C ARG A 363 18.38 -13.02 13.81
N LYS A 364 18.02 -13.63 12.67
CA LYS A 364 17.98 -15.08 12.53
C LYS A 364 19.35 -15.72 12.77
N CYS A 365 20.41 -15.17 12.19
CA CYS A 365 21.77 -15.65 12.40
C CYS A 365 22.19 -15.58 13.88
N ILE A 366 21.82 -14.53 14.60
CA ILE A 366 22.11 -14.43 16.04
C ILE A 366 21.31 -15.47 16.83
N ASP A 367 20.03 -15.64 16.54
CA ASP A 367 19.17 -16.62 17.22
C ASP A 367 19.69 -18.05 17.04
N GLU A 368 20.16 -18.40 15.84
CA GLU A 368 20.78 -19.69 15.52
C GLU A 368 22.10 -19.91 16.27
N GLU A 369 23.01 -18.93 16.25
CA GLU A 369 24.33 -19.05 16.91
C GLU A 369 24.25 -19.12 18.44
N LEU A 370 23.23 -18.48 19.01
CA LEU A 370 22.95 -18.55 20.44
C LEU A 370 22.02 -19.71 20.79
N ALA A 371 21.59 -20.52 19.81
CA ALA A 371 20.66 -21.63 20.00
C ALA A 371 19.37 -21.23 20.77
N GLY A 372 18.88 -20.01 20.56
CA GLY A 372 17.74 -19.45 21.26
C GLY A 372 18.00 -18.99 22.70
N ASP A 373 19.25 -19.03 23.19
CA ASP A 373 19.61 -18.66 24.57
C ASP A 373 19.65 -17.14 24.77
N ALA A 374 18.57 -16.60 25.33
CA ALA A 374 18.47 -15.19 25.69
C ALA A 374 19.44 -14.76 26.81
N SER A 375 19.97 -15.69 27.62
CA SER A 375 20.89 -15.37 28.72
C SER A 375 22.31 -15.04 28.23
N ALA A 376 22.64 -15.42 27.00
CA ALA A 376 23.92 -15.11 26.37
C ALA A 376 24.05 -13.63 25.94
N ILE A 377 22.97 -12.85 25.98
CA ILE A 377 22.99 -11.41 25.67
C ILE A 377 23.72 -10.65 26.79
N PRO A 378 24.77 -9.88 26.50
CA PRO A 378 25.45 -9.06 27.51
C PRO A 378 24.51 -8.01 28.13
N HIS A 379 24.58 -7.84 29.46
CA HIS A 379 23.69 -6.93 30.21
C HIS A 379 23.65 -5.50 29.65
N TYR A 380 24.79 -4.94 29.21
CA TYR A 380 24.85 -3.59 28.66
C TYR A 380 24.06 -3.39 27.35
N VAL A 381 23.75 -4.47 26.63
CA VAL A 381 22.88 -4.47 25.45
C VAL A 381 21.44 -4.80 25.86
N ALA A 382 21.25 -5.76 26.77
CA ALA A 382 19.93 -6.19 27.24
C ALA A 382 19.13 -5.06 27.89
N ASP A 383 19.76 -4.26 28.77
CA ASP A 383 19.06 -3.25 29.58
C ASP A 383 18.29 -2.21 28.73
N LYS A 384 18.88 -1.79 27.60
CA LYS A 384 18.25 -0.81 26.68
C LYS A 384 17.06 -1.40 25.93
N VAL A 385 17.13 -2.69 25.60
CA VAL A 385 16.08 -3.38 24.84
C VAL A 385 14.92 -3.76 25.76
N GLU A 386 15.22 -4.18 26.99
CA GLU A 386 14.23 -4.54 28.01
C GLU A 386 13.27 -3.38 28.30
N GLU A 387 13.76 -2.13 28.34
CA GLU A 387 12.93 -0.93 28.51
C GLU A 387 11.93 -0.75 27.36
N ARG A 388 12.35 -1.00 26.11
CA ARG A 388 11.48 -0.91 24.93
C ARG A 388 10.42 -2.01 24.91
N ILE A 389 10.82 -3.24 25.25
CA ILE A 389 9.92 -4.38 25.38
C ILE A 389 8.84 -4.06 26.42
N GLN A 390 9.21 -3.58 27.60
CA GLN A 390 8.25 -3.21 28.65
C GLN A 390 7.29 -2.11 28.19
N LYS A 391 7.78 -1.11 27.44
CA LYS A 391 6.93 -0.06 26.88
C LYS A 391 5.96 -0.58 25.83
N ALA A 392 6.39 -1.52 24.99
CA ALA A 392 5.54 -2.17 23.99
C ALA A 392 4.46 -3.05 24.65
N ALA A 393 4.86 -3.89 25.61
CA ALA A 393 3.95 -4.74 26.38
C ALA A 393 2.84 -3.94 27.08
N ARG A 394 3.16 -2.77 27.65
CA ARG A 394 2.15 -1.87 28.25
C ARG A 394 1.14 -1.32 27.24
N ARG A 395 1.53 -1.11 25.98
CA ARG A 395 0.64 -0.63 24.91
C ARG A 395 -0.22 -1.76 24.32
N GLN A 396 0.29 -2.99 24.34
CA GLN A 396 -0.34 -4.18 23.76
C GLN A 396 -1.16 -5.02 24.77
N ALA A 397 -1.24 -4.62 26.04
CA ALA A 397 -1.89 -5.36 27.15
C ALA A 397 -3.38 -5.76 26.95
N SER A 398 -3.99 -5.46 25.81
CA SER A 398 -5.32 -5.92 25.39
C SER A 398 -5.31 -7.13 24.44
N SER A 399 -4.14 -7.55 23.95
CA SER A 399 -3.94 -8.75 23.12
C SER A 399 -2.99 -9.67 23.89
N GLY A 400 -3.56 -10.60 24.67
CA GLY A 400 -2.75 -11.58 25.38
C GLY A 400 -1.95 -12.44 24.40
N ASP A 401 -0.76 -12.88 24.83
CA ASP A 401 0.09 -13.93 24.23
C ASP A 401 1.41 -13.53 23.54
N ASP A 402 2.11 -12.47 23.97
CA ASP A 402 3.52 -12.26 23.60
C ASP A 402 4.50 -12.83 24.65
N ASP A 403 5.10 -13.98 24.33
CA ASP A 403 6.15 -14.63 25.13
C ASP A 403 7.52 -13.98 24.88
N PHE A 404 7.81 -12.90 25.61
CA PHE A 404 9.08 -12.18 25.57
C PHE A 404 10.28 -12.96 26.19
N SER A 405 10.09 -14.23 26.59
CA SER A 405 11.19 -15.07 27.06
C SER A 405 12.08 -15.59 25.91
N ARG A 406 11.54 -15.68 24.69
CA ARG A 406 12.25 -16.19 23.51
C ARG A 406 13.24 -15.17 22.96
N LEU A 407 14.46 -15.63 22.64
CA LEU A 407 15.50 -14.80 22.04
C LEU A 407 15.05 -14.17 20.71
N SER A 408 14.50 -14.96 19.79
CA SER A 408 13.92 -14.47 18.53
C SER A 408 12.94 -13.32 18.70
N ARG A 409 12.08 -13.35 19.73
CA ARG A 409 11.15 -12.25 20.05
C ARG A 409 11.87 -11.04 20.62
N LYS A 410 12.84 -11.22 21.52
CA LYS A 410 13.65 -10.11 22.03
C LYS A 410 14.38 -9.39 20.90
N LEU A 411 14.92 -10.13 19.93
CA LEU A 411 15.67 -9.58 18.79
C LEU A 411 14.82 -8.69 17.86
N GLU A 412 13.49 -8.80 17.86
CA GLU A 412 12.61 -7.89 17.11
C GLU A 412 12.73 -6.43 17.57
N TYR A 413 13.08 -6.22 18.84
CA TYR A 413 13.23 -4.91 19.48
C TYR A 413 14.65 -4.33 19.41
N PHE A 414 15.62 -5.09 18.88
CA PHE A 414 16.98 -4.63 18.65
C PHE A 414 17.02 -3.74 17.40
N ASP A 415 17.69 -2.60 17.53
CA ASP A 415 18.09 -1.78 16.40
C ASP A 415 19.39 -2.28 15.75
N LEU A 416 19.75 -1.71 14.61
CA LEU A 416 20.92 -2.16 13.84
C LEU A 416 22.25 -1.98 14.60
N ARG A 417 22.36 -1.00 15.50
CA ARG A 417 23.57 -0.78 16.32
C ARG A 417 23.62 -1.76 17.48
N GLU A 418 22.50 -2.10 18.06
CA GLU A 418 22.43 -3.11 19.13
C GLU A 418 22.74 -4.51 18.58
N LEU A 419 22.31 -4.83 17.35
CA LEU A 419 22.74 -6.06 16.66
C LEU A 419 24.25 -6.06 16.42
N GLN A 420 24.83 -4.92 16.02
CA GLN A 420 26.29 -4.77 15.88
C GLN A 420 27.00 -5.01 17.22
N ASP A 421 26.57 -4.32 18.28
CA ASP A 421 27.18 -4.41 19.62
C ASP A 421 27.12 -5.85 20.16
N LEU A 422 26.01 -6.54 19.95
CA LEU A 422 25.82 -7.93 20.33
C LEU A 422 26.83 -8.84 19.61
N ILE A 423 26.93 -8.74 18.28
CA ILE A 423 27.88 -9.54 17.49
C ILE A 423 29.34 -9.23 17.88
N GLN A 424 29.66 -7.98 18.18
CA GLN A 424 31.02 -7.54 18.53
C GLN A 424 31.43 -7.85 19.96
N ALA A 425 30.49 -8.27 20.82
CA ALA A 425 30.75 -8.61 22.20
C ALA A 425 31.91 -9.60 22.32
N LYS A 426 32.84 -9.34 23.24
CA LYS A 426 34.08 -10.13 23.37
C LYS A 426 33.83 -11.63 23.54
N THR A 427 32.75 -11.98 24.25
CA THR A 427 32.32 -13.35 24.50
C THR A 427 31.68 -14.03 23.29
N LEU A 428 31.04 -13.26 22.40
CA LEU A 428 30.26 -13.79 21.27
C LEU A 428 31.01 -13.75 19.95
N TRP A 429 31.94 -12.82 19.78
CA TRP A 429 32.69 -12.65 18.53
C TRP A 429 33.31 -13.93 17.94
N PRO A 430 33.86 -14.88 18.74
CA PRO A 430 34.37 -16.14 18.19
C PRO A 430 33.33 -16.96 17.40
N LEU A 431 32.03 -16.77 17.63
CA LEU A 431 30.95 -17.42 16.87
C LEU A 431 30.69 -16.75 15.52
N PHE A 432 31.18 -15.53 15.33
CA PHE A 432 30.82 -14.66 14.20
C PHE A 432 32.01 -14.31 13.30
N ASN A 433 33.26 -14.48 13.78
CA ASN A 433 34.48 -14.08 13.08
C ASN A 433 34.67 -14.80 11.73
N GLU A 434 34.32 -16.07 11.60
CA GLU A 434 34.43 -16.82 10.35
C GLU A 434 33.45 -16.28 9.29
N SER A 435 32.28 -15.83 9.73
CA SER A 435 31.23 -15.30 8.83
C SER A 435 31.46 -13.86 8.41
N PHE A 436 32.00 -13.02 9.31
CA PHE A 436 32.08 -11.57 9.13
C PHE A 436 33.52 -11.02 9.03
N GLY A 437 34.55 -11.88 9.09
CA GLY A 437 35.94 -11.49 8.96
C GLY A 437 36.46 -10.74 10.19
N SER A 438 36.99 -9.52 9.99
CA SER A 438 37.53 -8.69 11.08
C SER A 438 36.46 -7.84 11.78
N LYS A 439 36.61 -7.57 13.08
CA LYS A 439 35.71 -6.70 13.84
C LYS A 439 35.60 -5.30 13.24
N GLU A 440 36.73 -4.74 12.85
CA GLU A 440 36.86 -3.39 12.30
C GLU A 440 36.17 -3.29 10.94
N GLY A 441 36.42 -4.26 10.05
CA GLY A 441 35.76 -4.35 8.75
C GLY A 441 34.24 -4.46 8.89
N MET A 442 33.75 -5.29 9.81
CA MET A 442 32.31 -5.43 10.07
C MET A 442 31.72 -4.12 10.64
N ALA A 443 32.39 -3.44 11.57
CA ALA A 443 31.96 -2.14 12.09
C ALA A 443 31.79 -1.10 10.99
N ILE A 444 32.73 -1.04 10.04
CA ILE A 444 32.64 -0.14 8.88
C ILE A 444 31.38 -0.47 8.07
N LYS A 445 31.12 -1.75 7.81
CA LYS A 445 29.93 -2.19 7.04
C LYS A 445 28.62 -1.86 7.74
N PHE A 446 28.52 -2.09 9.06
CA PHE A 446 27.37 -1.63 9.85
C PHE A 446 27.23 -0.10 9.81
N GLY A 447 28.34 0.64 9.84
CA GLY A 447 28.37 2.09 9.68
C GLY A 447 27.72 2.56 8.37
N GLN A 448 28.20 2.03 7.26
CA GLN A 448 27.73 2.33 5.91
C GLN A 448 26.24 1.94 5.73
N LEU A 449 25.85 0.76 6.22
CA LEU A 449 24.46 0.31 6.16
C LEU A 449 23.54 1.19 7.02
N ALA A 450 23.97 1.57 8.21
CA ALA A 450 23.21 2.44 9.12
C ALA A 450 23.03 3.85 8.56
N GLU A 451 24.05 4.41 7.90
CA GLU A 451 23.95 5.72 7.25
C GLU A 451 22.91 5.70 6.12
N LEU A 452 22.99 4.70 5.22
CA LEU A 452 22.01 4.51 4.15
C LEU A 452 20.59 4.30 4.72
N ARG A 453 20.43 3.37 5.67
CA ARG A 453 19.16 3.07 6.34
C ARG A 453 18.53 4.32 6.95
N ASN A 454 19.30 5.08 7.72
CA ASN A 454 18.79 6.26 8.40
C ASN A 454 18.48 7.38 7.39
N GLY A 455 19.26 7.49 6.32
CA GLY A 455 18.99 8.37 5.21
C GLY A 455 17.61 8.10 4.58
N ILE A 456 17.35 6.83 4.27
CA ILE A 456 16.08 6.36 3.70
C ILE A 456 14.92 6.52 4.70
N ARG A 457 15.02 5.89 5.89
CA ARG A 457 13.90 5.78 6.84
C ARG A 457 13.54 7.09 7.54
N HIS A 458 14.44 8.07 7.57
CA HIS A 458 14.16 9.41 8.12
C HIS A 458 14.02 10.48 7.03
N SER A 459 13.87 10.08 5.75
CA SER A 459 13.70 11.00 4.62
C SER A 459 14.78 12.10 4.55
N ARG A 460 16.03 11.76 4.89
CA ARG A 460 17.17 12.68 4.83
C ARG A 460 17.86 12.56 3.46
N SER A 461 18.54 13.62 3.03
CA SER A 461 19.34 13.57 1.80
C SER A 461 20.45 12.51 1.93
N VAL A 462 20.45 11.51 1.06
CA VAL A 462 21.54 10.53 0.95
C VAL A 462 22.50 11.00 -0.13
N SER A 463 23.77 11.21 0.23
CA SER A 463 24.78 11.57 -0.76
C SER A 463 25.04 10.40 -1.70
N GLN A 464 25.52 10.66 -2.94
CA GLN A 464 25.88 9.56 -3.85
C GLN A 464 26.97 8.65 -3.27
N ILE A 465 27.84 9.19 -2.42
CA ILE A 465 28.88 8.41 -1.74
C ILE A 465 28.24 7.47 -0.72
N ALA A 466 27.40 8.01 0.18
CA ALA A 466 26.69 7.21 1.18
C ALA A 466 25.79 6.13 0.55
N LEU A 467 25.19 6.43 -0.61
CA LEU A 467 24.42 5.46 -1.38
C LEU A 467 25.29 4.28 -1.84
N LYS A 468 26.40 4.56 -2.53
CA LYS A 468 27.30 3.51 -3.04
C LYS A 468 27.95 2.70 -1.93
N GLU A 469 28.34 3.35 -0.85
CA GLU A 469 28.93 2.68 0.31
C GLU A 469 27.92 1.78 1.02
N GLY A 470 26.68 2.26 1.20
CA GLY A 470 25.58 1.47 1.75
C GLY A 470 25.19 0.29 0.86
N GLU A 471 25.15 0.47 -0.45
CA GLU A 471 24.93 -0.61 -1.43
C GLU A 471 26.02 -1.68 -1.36
N ALA A 472 27.29 -1.26 -1.31
CA ALA A 472 28.42 -2.16 -1.14
C ALA A 472 28.37 -2.90 0.20
N ALA A 473 27.91 -2.24 1.27
CA ALA A 473 27.71 -2.87 2.57
C ALA A 473 26.56 -3.89 2.53
N ALA A 474 25.45 -3.56 1.87
CA ALA A 474 24.31 -4.47 1.71
C ALA A 474 24.72 -5.76 0.98
N LEU A 475 25.42 -5.63 -0.16
CA LEU A 475 25.95 -6.78 -0.91
C LEU A 475 26.90 -7.64 -0.07
N TRP A 476 27.72 -7.00 0.76
CA TRP A 476 28.63 -7.72 1.65
C TRP A 476 27.88 -8.55 2.70
N PHE A 477 26.87 -7.96 3.38
CA PHE A 477 26.04 -8.70 4.33
C PHE A 477 25.25 -9.83 3.67
N GLU A 478 24.68 -9.60 2.49
CA GLU A 478 23.99 -10.63 1.71
C GLU A 478 24.92 -11.81 1.41
N GLY A 479 26.18 -11.56 1.04
CA GLY A 479 27.19 -12.59 0.82
C GLY A 479 27.55 -13.37 2.09
N CYS A 480 27.80 -12.68 3.20
CA CYS A 480 28.10 -13.30 4.50
C CYS A 480 26.96 -14.19 4.98
N LEU A 481 25.72 -13.71 4.91
CA LEU A 481 24.54 -14.40 5.42
C LEU A 481 24.09 -15.56 4.51
N LYS A 482 24.30 -15.44 3.19
CA LYS A 482 23.99 -16.52 2.23
C LYS A 482 24.93 -17.72 2.35
N THR A 483 26.22 -17.49 2.56
CA THR A 483 27.23 -18.56 2.73
C THR A 483 26.92 -19.41 3.96
N ARG A 484 26.38 -18.78 5.02
CA ARG A 484 26.03 -19.44 6.27
C ARG A 484 24.76 -20.28 6.19
N LEU A 485 23.68 -19.74 5.59
CA LEU A 485 22.40 -20.45 5.43
C LEU A 485 22.48 -21.68 4.50
N ALA A 486 23.54 -21.81 3.71
CA ALA A 486 23.79 -22.95 2.82
C ALA A 486 24.65 -24.06 3.45
N THR A 487 25.18 -23.84 4.66
CA THR A 487 26.02 -24.82 5.37
C THR A 487 25.13 -25.53 6.41
N PRO A 488 24.76 -26.82 6.22
CA PRO A 488 24.05 -27.55 7.25
C PRO A 488 24.99 -27.82 8.42
N VAL A 489 24.50 -27.62 9.65
CA VAL A 489 25.12 -28.13 10.87
C VAL A 489 25.03 -29.65 10.90
#